data_AF-Q155U9-F1
#
_entry.id   AF-Q155U9-F1
#
_cell.length_a   1.000
_cell.length_b   1.000
_cell.length_c   1.000
_cell.angle_alpha   90.00
_cell.angle_beta   90.00
_cell.angle_gamma   90.00
#
_symmetry.space_group_name_H-M   'P 1'
#
loop_
_entity.id
_entity.type
_entity.pdbx_description
1 polymer ?
#
loop_
_entity_poly.entity_id
_entity_poly.type
_entity_poly.pdbx_seq_one_letter_code
_entity_poly.pdbx_strand_id
1 'polypeptide(L)'
;AIMAGFVHWFPLMTGLSMNQFLLKVHFFIMFLGVNLTFFPQHFLGLAGMPRRYADYPDTYASWNVISSLGSVMSMIATLMFIFCIWEAMIAKRINIFSLNLSSSVEWNHPHPPADHSYEEITMIST
;
A
#
# COMPACT_ATOMS: atom_id res chain seq x y z
N ALA A 1 -6.85 -0.25 0.52
CA ALA A 1 -7.24 -1.30 -0.45
C ALA A 1 -6.06 -1.71 -1.34
N ILE A 2 -5.56 -0.82 -2.22
CA ILE A 2 -4.48 -1.16 -3.18
C ILE A 2 -3.23 -1.74 -2.50
N MET A 3 -2.67 -1.04 -1.50
CA MET A 3 -1.44 -1.52 -0.82
C MET A 3 -1.63 -2.86 -0.10
N ALA A 4 -2.80 -3.08 0.52
CA ALA A 4 -3.11 -4.34 1.19
C ALA A 4 -3.27 -5.48 0.17
N GLY A 5 -3.98 -5.24 -0.93
CA GLY A 5 -4.10 -6.20 -2.02
C GLY A 5 -2.75 -6.52 -2.65
N PHE A 6 -1.94 -5.52 -2.93
CA PHE A 6 -0.59 -5.72 -3.48
C PHE A 6 0.26 -6.58 -2.54
N VAL A 7 0.33 -6.23 -1.25
CA VAL A 7 1.11 -7.01 -0.27
C VAL A 7 0.58 -8.44 -0.13
N HIS A 8 -0.74 -8.63 -0.17
CA HIS A 8 -1.36 -9.94 -0.06
C HIS A 8 -1.10 -10.83 -1.29
N TRP A 9 -1.31 -10.32 -2.51
CA TRP A 9 -1.17 -11.10 -3.75
C TRP A 9 0.24 -11.06 -4.36
N PHE A 10 1.19 -10.27 -3.82
CA PHE A 10 2.56 -10.24 -4.33
C PHE A 10 3.25 -11.62 -4.31
N PRO A 11 3.14 -12.44 -3.24
CA PRO A 11 3.69 -13.79 -3.25
C PRO A 11 3.01 -14.71 -4.26
N LEU A 12 1.71 -14.52 -4.52
CA LEU A 12 0.98 -15.28 -5.55
C LEU A 12 1.51 -14.94 -6.95
N MET A 13 1.71 -13.65 -7.25
CA MET A 13 2.14 -13.21 -8.59
C MET A 13 3.61 -13.48 -8.88
N THR A 14 4.49 -13.46 -7.87
CA THR A 14 5.95 -13.53 -8.08
C THR A 14 6.58 -14.80 -7.52
N GLY A 15 5.89 -15.55 -6.67
CA GLY A 15 6.47 -16.64 -5.87
C GLY A 15 7.38 -16.17 -4.72
N LEU A 16 7.57 -14.85 -4.56
CA LEU A 16 8.50 -14.26 -3.60
C LEU A 16 7.80 -13.63 -2.40
N SER A 17 8.46 -13.68 -1.24
CA SER A 17 8.00 -13.07 0.00
C SER A 17 8.67 -11.72 0.29
N MET A 18 7.84 -10.73 0.64
CA MET A 18 8.31 -9.43 1.08
C MET A 18 8.66 -9.43 2.58
N ASN A 19 9.57 -8.54 2.98
CA ASN A 19 9.97 -8.41 4.38
C ASN A 19 8.86 -7.72 5.21
N GLN A 20 8.22 -8.48 6.10
CA GLN A 20 7.11 -8.00 6.92
C GLN A 20 7.49 -6.85 7.87
N PHE A 21 8.74 -6.76 8.32
CA PHE A 21 9.18 -5.65 9.16
C PHE A 21 9.21 -4.35 8.37
N LEU A 22 9.83 -4.36 7.17
CA LEU A 22 9.87 -3.19 6.29
C LEU A 22 8.47 -2.73 5.88
N LEU A 23 7.58 -3.67 5.57
CA LEU A 23 6.20 -3.36 5.21
C LEU A 23 5.40 -2.72 6.35
N LYS A 24 5.60 -3.18 7.60
CA LYS A 24 4.98 -2.56 8.78
C LYS A 24 5.50 -1.14 9.00
N VAL A 25 6.81 -0.92 8.86
CA VAL A 25 7.41 0.42 8.97
C VAL A 25 6.85 1.35 7.87
N HIS A 26 6.84 0.89 6.62
CA HIS A 26 6.22 1.61 5.50
C HIS A 26 4.76 1.98 5.80
N PHE A 27 3.97 1.04 6.31
CA PHE A 27 2.57 1.29 6.68
C PHE A 27 2.44 2.43 7.70
N PHE A 28 3.24 2.43 8.76
CA PHE A 28 3.16 3.48 9.79
C PHE A 28 3.60 4.85 9.27
N ILE A 29 4.66 4.92 8.45
CA ILE A 29 5.11 6.19 7.87
C ILE A 29 4.03 6.75 6.93
N MET A 30 3.47 5.91 6.05
CA MET A 30 2.40 6.32 5.13
C MET A 30 1.14 6.74 5.90
N PHE A 31 0.74 5.97 6.91
CA PHE A 31 -0.42 6.25 7.74
C PHE A 31 -0.28 7.60 8.47
N LEU A 32 0.88 7.86 9.07
CA LEU A 32 1.14 9.13 9.75
C LEU A 32 1.20 10.31 8.76
N GLY A 33 1.90 10.15 7.63
CA GLY A 33 2.05 11.19 6.61
C GLY A 33 0.72 11.63 6.00
N VAL A 34 -0.11 10.67 5.59
CA VAL A 34 -1.44 10.95 5.02
C VAL A 34 -2.34 11.65 6.05
N ASN A 35 -2.38 11.16 7.30
CA ASN A 35 -3.19 11.81 8.33
C ASN A 35 -2.71 13.24 8.63
N LEU A 36 -1.39 13.45 8.73
CA LEU A 36 -0.84 14.80 8.94
C LEU A 36 -1.11 15.74 7.76
N THR A 37 -1.20 15.20 6.54
CA THR A 37 -1.53 15.98 5.33
C THR A 37 -3.00 16.42 5.33
N PHE A 38 -3.93 15.48 5.53
CA PHE A 38 -5.36 15.72 5.30
C PHE A 38 -6.12 16.18 6.55
N PHE A 39 -5.62 15.90 7.76
CA PHE A 39 -6.31 16.32 8.98
C PHE A 39 -6.39 17.86 9.14
N PRO A 40 -5.30 18.64 8.95
CA PRO A 40 -5.35 20.10 8.96
C PRO A 40 -6.35 20.72 7.97
N GLN A 41 -6.62 20.04 6.85
CA GLN A 41 -7.52 20.54 5.82
C GLN A 41 -8.98 20.66 6.31
N HIS A 42 -9.37 19.89 7.33
CA HIS A 42 -10.69 20.03 7.95
C HIS A 42 -10.83 21.40 8.65
N PHE A 43 -9.79 21.82 9.39
CA PHE A 43 -9.78 23.13 10.05
C PHE A 43 -9.72 24.27 9.03
N LEU A 44 -8.92 24.13 7.98
CA LEU A 44 -8.88 25.10 6.88
C LEU A 44 -10.24 25.25 6.18
N GLY A 45 -10.95 24.14 5.96
CA GLY A 45 -12.29 24.13 5.39
C GLY A 45 -13.32 24.81 6.29
N LEU A 46 -13.28 24.55 7.60
CA LEU A 46 -14.16 25.22 8.58
C LEU A 46 -13.86 26.72 8.69
N ALA A 47 -12.60 27.12 8.52
CA ALA A 47 -12.17 28.52 8.48
C ALA A 47 -12.43 29.21 7.13
N GLY A 48 -13.13 28.55 6.20
CA GLY A 48 -13.59 29.14 4.95
C GLY A 48 -12.55 29.23 3.83
N MET A 49 -11.42 28.51 3.91
CA MET A 49 -10.41 28.52 2.85
C MET A 49 -11.00 27.97 1.54
N PRO A 50 -11.06 28.78 0.46
CA PRO A 50 -11.62 28.32 -0.80
C PRO A 50 -10.62 27.42 -1.55
N ARG A 51 -11.14 26.52 -2.40
CA ARG A 51 -10.34 25.50 -3.10
C ARG A 51 -9.65 26.09 -4.33
N ARG A 52 -8.53 25.46 -4.75
CA ARG A 52 -7.78 25.75 -5.99
C ARG A 52 -7.07 27.12 -6.02
N TYR A 53 -6.64 27.61 -4.87
CA TYR A 53 -5.82 28.81 -4.76
C TYR A 53 -4.34 28.43 -4.64
N ALA A 54 -3.49 29.13 -5.38
CA ALA A 54 -2.04 28.99 -5.29
C ALA A 54 -1.47 29.73 -4.08
N ASP A 55 -2.18 30.75 -3.59
CA ASP A 55 -1.78 31.59 -2.46
C ASP A 55 -2.95 31.76 -1.49
N TYR A 56 -2.65 32.02 -0.22
CA TYR A 56 -3.65 32.10 0.85
C TYR A 56 -3.26 33.17 1.89
N PRO A 57 -4.24 33.81 2.54
CA PRO A 57 -3.97 34.70 3.66
C PRO A 57 -3.12 34.06 4.76
N ASP A 58 -2.29 34.86 5.44
CA ASP A 58 -1.37 34.40 6.49
C ASP A 58 -2.05 33.63 7.63
N THR A 59 -3.34 33.86 7.86
CA THR A 59 -4.17 33.14 8.84
C THR A 59 -4.23 31.63 8.58
N TYR A 60 -4.02 31.19 7.33
CA TYR A 60 -4.05 29.77 6.95
C TYR A 60 -2.65 29.14 6.91
N ALA A 61 -1.58 29.92 7.09
CA ALA A 61 -0.21 29.44 6.90
C ALA A 61 0.18 28.30 7.84
N SER A 62 -0.21 28.36 9.11
CA SER A 62 0.14 27.34 10.11
C SER A 62 -0.33 25.94 9.71
N TRP A 63 -1.60 25.80 9.32
CA TRP A 63 -2.19 24.53 8.91
C TRP A 63 -1.67 24.04 7.55
N ASN A 64 -1.40 24.96 6.62
CA ASN A 64 -0.80 24.60 5.32
C ASN A 64 0.65 24.11 5.47
N VAL A 65 1.44 24.68 6.38
CA VAL A 65 2.81 24.19 6.67
C VAL A 65 2.78 22.79 7.30
N ILE A 66 1.85 22.53 8.22
CA ILE A 66 1.70 21.18 8.79
C ILE A 66 1.28 20.18 7.71
N SER A 67 0.34 20.57 6.85
CA SER A 67 -0.13 19.73 5.74
C SER A 67 1.00 19.42 4.76
N SER A 68 1.85 20.40 4.42
CA SER A 68 2.98 20.20 3.51
C SER A 68 4.06 19.28 4.11
N LEU A 69 4.34 19.38 5.41
CA LEU A 69 5.23 18.44 6.11
C LEU A 69 4.69 17.00 6.06
N GLY A 70 3.38 16.81 6.21
CA GLY A 70 2.73 15.51 6.01
C GLY A 70 2.94 14.95 4.59
N SER A 71 2.87 15.82 3.58
CA SER A 71 3.04 15.41 2.19
C SER A 71 4.47 14.91 1.91
N VAL A 72 5.49 15.55 2.50
CA VAL A 72 6.89 15.12 2.39
C VAL A 72 7.08 13.74 3.04
N MET A 73 6.44 13.49 4.20
CA MET A 73 6.45 12.18 4.84
C MET A 73 5.83 11.10 3.95
N SER A 74 4.73 11.42 3.27
CA SER A 74 4.10 10.48 2.32
C SER A 74 4.99 10.20 1.09
N MET A 75 5.73 11.20 0.61
CA MET A 75 6.71 11.02 -0.47
C MET A 75 7.81 10.03 -0.05
N ILE A 76 8.36 10.18 1.17
CA ILE A 76 9.35 9.25 1.71
C ILE A 76 8.78 7.83 1.81
N ALA A 77 7.53 7.67 2.26
CA ALA A 77 6.87 6.37 2.29
C ALA A 77 6.77 5.73 0.89
N THR A 78 6.41 6.50 -0.14
CA THR A 78 6.33 5.96 -1.51
C THR A 78 7.69 5.48 -2.03
N LEU A 79 8.78 6.21 -1.74
CA LEU A 79 10.13 5.77 -2.08
C LEU A 79 10.53 4.49 -1.31
N MET A 80 10.15 4.41 -0.03
CA MET A 80 10.36 3.21 0.79
C MET A 80 9.61 1.99 0.23
N PHE A 81 8.42 2.18 -0.33
CA PHE A 81 7.67 1.09 -0.96
C PHE A 81 8.38 0.53 -2.19
N ILE A 82 8.92 1.41 -3.05
CA ILE A 82 9.73 1.00 -4.22
C ILE A 82 10.95 0.19 -3.74
N PHE A 83 11.60 0.64 -2.66
CA PHE A 83 12.69 -0.11 -2.04
C PHE A 83 12.26 -1.50 -1.54
N CYS A 84 11.07 -1.63 -0.92
CA CYS A 84 10.57 -2.94 -0.46
C CYS A 84 10.38 -3.93 -1.62
N ILE A 85 9.87 -3.46 -2.77
CA ILE A 85 9.72 -4.29 -3.97
C ILE A 85 11.10 -4.74 -4.47
N TRP A 86 12.03 -3.80 -4.60
CA TRP A 86 13.39 -4.07 -5.06
C TRP A 86 14.12 -5.07 -4.15
N GLU A 87 14.01 -4.89 -2.83
CA GLU A 87 14.59 -5.78 -1.82
C GLU A 87 14.04 -7.22 -1.95
N ALA A 88 12.73 -7.37 -2.14
CA ALA A 88 12.10 -8.68 -2.30
C ALA A 88 12.60 -9.41 -3.56
N MET A 89 12.77 -8.69 -4.67
CA MET A 89 13.25 -9.26 -5.95
C MET A 89 14.71 -9.71 -5.88
N ILE A 90 15.56 -9.01 -5.14
CA ILE A 90 16.98 -9.38 -4.96
C ILE A 90 17.12 -10.53 -3.98
N ALA A 91 16.40 -10.50 -2.86
CA ALA A 91 16.52 -11.51 -1.81
C ALA A 91 15.99 -12.89 -2.23
N LYS A 92 15.09 -12.95 -3.24
CA LYS A 92 14.53 -14.19 -3.81
C LYS A 92 14.02 -15.17 -2.75
N ARG A 93 13.37 -14.65 -1.70
CA ARG A 93 12.80 -15.48 -0.63
C ARG A 93 11.55 -16.19 -1.10
N ILE A 94 11.65 -17.47 -1.41
CA ILE A 94 10.53 -18.29 -1.88
C ILE A 94 9.48 -18.42 -0.77
N ASN A 95 8.21 -18.26 -1.13
CA ASN A 95 7.11 -18.48 -0.20
C ASN A 95 6.85 -19.99 -0.02
N ILE A 96 7.00 -20.51 1.20
CA ILE A 96 6.88 -21.96 1.50
C ILE A 96 5.47 -22.30 1.99
N PHE A 97 4.84 -21.40 2.76
CA PHE A 97 3.52 -21.62 3.34
C PHE A 97 2.68 -20.35 3.24
N SER A 98 1.47 -20.49 2.71
CA SER A 98 0.49 -19.42 2.64
C SER A 98 -0.70 -19.77 3.54
N LEU A 99 -1.02 -18.86 4.47
CA LEU A 99 -2.16 -18.98 5.38
C LEU A 99 -3.39 -18.42 4.65
N ASN A 100 -4.00 -19.24 3.80
CA ASN A 100 -5.17 -18.85 3.03
C ASN A 100 -6.42 -19.59 3.48
N LEU A 101 -7.58 -19.02 3.19
CA LEU A 101 -8.86 -19.67 3.43
C LEU A 101 -9.03 -20.81 2.41
N SER A 102 -9.67 -21.90 2.82
CA SER A 102 -10.03 -22.99 1.90
C SER A 102 -10.97 -22.54 0.77
N SER A 103 -11.66 -21.40 0.95
CA SER A 103 -12.56 -20.81 -0.06
C SER A 103 -11.83 -20.08 -1.19
N SER A 104 -10.54 -19.76 -1.04
CA SER A 104 -9.80 -18.95 -2.03
C SER A 104 -9.12 -19.84 -3.06
N VAL A 105 -9.73 -19.97 -4.23
CA VAL A 105 -9.28 -20.85 -5.33
C VAL A 105 -7.93 -20.39 -5.88
N GLU A 106 -7.65 -19.09 -5.87
CA GLU A 106 -6.42 -18.51 -6.42
C GLU A 106 -5.15 -19.03 -5.71
N TRP A 107 -5.27 -19.45 -4.46
CA TRP A 107 -4.16 -19.92 -3.64
C TRP A 107 -3.92 -21.43 -3.73
N ASN A 108 -4.78 -22.18 -4.44
CA ASN A 108 -4.59 -23.61 -4.70
C ASN A 108 -3.59 -23.87 -5.85
N HIS A 109 -3.25 -22.82 -6.60
CA HIS A 109 -2.27 -22.87 -7.69
C HIS A 109 -0.84 -22.74 -7.18
N PRO A 110 0.16 -23.18 -7.96
CA PRO A 110 1.56 -22.85 -7.67
C PRO A 110 1.78 -21.32 -7.67
N HIS A 111 2.88 -20.90 -7.06
CA HIS A 111 3.26 -19.49 -6.96
C HIS A 111 4.63 -19.30 -7.62
N PRO A 112 4.73 -18.69 -8.83
CA PRO A 112 3.65 -18.13 -9.64
C PRO A 112 2.77 -19.20 -10.35
N PRO A 113 1.51 -18.86 -10.72
CA PRO A 113 0.64 -19.76 -11.46
C PRO A 113 1.20 -20.04 -12.86
N ALA A 114 0.85 -21.20 -13.42
CA ALA A 114 1.17 -21.54 -14.80
C ALA A 114 0.40 -20.66 -15.80
N ASP A 115 0.95 -20.50 -17.01
CA ASP A 115 0.30 -19.73 -18.09
C ASP A 115 -1.10 -20.25 -18.42
N HIS A 116 -1.29 -21.57 -18.35
CA HIS A 116 -2.58 -22.25 -18.46
C HIS A 116 -2.84 -23.03 -17.16
N SER A 117 -3.77 -22.52 -16.34
CA SER A 117 -4.01 -23.03 -14.99
C SER A 117 -5.17 -24.03 -14.89
N TYR A 118 -6.11 -24.02 -15.83
CA TYR A 118 -7.25 -24.93 -15.86
C TYR A 118 -7.33 -25.62 -17.23
N GLU A 119 -6.74 -26.80 -17.33
CA GLU A 119 -6.90 -27.68 -18.50
C GLU A 119 -8.26 -28.39 -18.47
N GLU A 120 -8.79 -28.62 -17.27
CA GLU A 120 -10.11 -29.21 -17.02
C GLU A 120 -10.96 -28.28 -16.13
N ILE A 121 -12.29 -28.38 -16.26
CA ILE A 121 -13.24 -27.60 -15.45
C ILE A 121 -13.16 -28.07 -14.00
N THR A 122 -13.09 -27.12 -13.07
CA THR A 122 -13.07 -27.44 -11.64
C THR A 122 -14.42 -28.03 -11.19
N MET A 123 -14.35 -29.20 -10.56
CA MET A 123 -15.51 -29.86 -9.98
C MET A 123 -15.87 -29.20 -8.64
N ILE A 124 -17.10 -28.71 -8.52
CA ILE A 124 -17.64 -28.13 -7.28
C ILE A 124 -18.55 -29.16 -6.63
N SER A 125 -18.23 -29.63 -5.43
CA SER A 125 -19.20 -30.36 -4.60
C SER A 125 -20.08 -29.35 -3.87
N THR A 126 -21.39 -29.40 -4.12
CA THR A 126 -22.41 -28.62 -3.41
C THR A 126 -22.48 -28.97 -1.93
#